data_AF-A0A8S9FN95-F1
#
_entry.id   AF-A0A8S9FN95-F1
#
_cell.length_a   1.000
_cell.length_b   1.000
_cell.length_c   1.000
_cell.angle_alpha   90.00
_cell.angle_beta   90.00
_cell.angle_gamma   90.00
#
_symmetry.space_group_name_H-M   'P 1'
#
loop_
_entity.id
_entity.type
_entity.pdbx_description
1 polymer ?
#
loop_
_entity_poly.entity_id
_entity_poly.type
_entity_poly.pdbx_seq_one_letter_code
_entity_poly.pdbx_strand_id
1 'polypeptide(L)'
;MFQAMEANNEFAATLEKRLQDVPRSDKLYEIKKVVRELKLGLKMAQDRERANAAQLAAVEKLGDQAASFEAHLRVVRNERKSALEQVSFLEAKFESSANKFSDDLRRATRGAKNIMADSYLDVLVSLKEKWEKKKVATDCEARLREVVANIDLLKEIMGNNLLASDELSQLRAKEIELGSEVDVTATSDFAVGKLDLPQISEDLPEDFFDKVPSAADDAVRCSGDRFEDVLSRLLAELAATEDLIRVPVFGQLLQLCDFLIREVRVLLDVLKACEVACPGVPLASSDGFDSFQGGKFQAWGGVTSSGFYNVRIATEISKQIFPSVWFLTSSVALLF
;
A
#
# COMPACT_ATOMS: atom_id res chain seq x y z
N MET A 1 125.82 -53.06 48.40
CA MET A 1 125.13 -52.37 49.50
C MET A 1 124.68 -50.95 49.12
N PHE A 2 125.50 -50.18 48.39
CA PHE A 2 125.17 -48.80 47.96
C PHE A 2 123.99 -48.70 46.96
N GLN A 3 123.92 -49.59 45.97
CA GLN A 3 122.89 -49.57 44.91
C GLN A 3 121.46 -49.85 45.41
N ALA A 4 121.33 -50.64 46.49
CA ALA A 4 120.03 -50.90 47.14
C ALA A 4 119.52 -49.71 47.95
N MET A 5 120.43 -48.86 48.44
CA MET A 5 120.10 -47.66 49.19
C MET A 5 119.61 -46.53 48.28
N GLU A 6 120.21 -46.41 47.09
CA GLU A 6 119.81 -45.44 46.06
C GLU A 6 118.41 -45.75 45.50
N ALA A 7 118.14 -47.01 45.15
CA ALA A 7 116.81 -47.43 44.71
C ALA A 7 115.72 -47.24 45.79
N ASN A 8 116.06 -47.45 47.07
CA ASN A 8 115.15 -47.17 48.17
C ASN A 8 114.88 -45.67 48.35
N ASN A 9 115.90 -44.82 48.19
CA ASN A 9 115.73 -43.38 48.27
C ASN A 9 114.90 -42.83 47.11
N GLU A 10 115.08 -43.36 45.90
CA GLU A 10 114.28 -42.96 44.73
C GLU A 10 112.82 -43.41 44.87
N PHE A 11 112.60 -44.62 45.41
CA PHE A 11 111.27 -45.10 45.78
C PHE A 11 110.62 -44.23 46.87
N ALA A 12 111.38 -43.85 47.91
CA ALA A 12 110.90 -42.97 48.97
C ALA A 12 110.55 -41.57 48.47
N ALA A 13 111.40 -40.96 47.63
CA ALA A 13 111.15 -39.66 47.02
C ALA A 13 109.92 -39.68 46.09
N THR A 14 109.74 -40.76 45.33
CA THR A 14 108.56 -40.96 44.48
C THR A 14 107.29 -41.13 45.31
N LEU A 15 107.37 -41.89 46.41
CA LEU A 15 106.25 -42.08 47.34
C LEU A 15 105.87 -40.76 48.02
N GLU A 16 106.85 -39.97 48.47
CA GLU A 16 106.64 -38.68 49.12
C GLU A 16 106.03 -37.66 48.17
N LYS A 17 106.50 -37.58 46.92
CA LYS A 17 105.89 -36.74 45.88
C LYS A 17 104.44 -37.14 45.62
N ARG A 18 104.17 -38.45 45.50
CA ARG A 18 102.80 -38.96 45.32
C ARG A 18 101.90 -38.68 46.52
N LEU A 19 102.44 -38.67 47.74
CA LEU A 19 101.70 -38.31 48.96
C LEU A 19 101.43 -36.80 49.06
N GLN A 20 102.32 -35.95 48.55
CA GLN A 20 102.09 -34.50 48.43
C GLN A 20 101.02 -34.18 47.38
N ASP A 21 100.92 -34.98 46.32
CA ASP A 21 99.90 -34.86 45.27
C ASP A 21 98.51 -35.38 45.72
N VAL A 22 98.40 -36.10 46.85
CA VAL A 22 97.10 -36.50 47.42
C VAL A 22 96.40 -35.25 47.96
N PRO A 23 95.18 -34.94 47.49
CA PRO A 23 94.41 -33.82 48.00
C PRO A 23 94.24 -33.91 49.52
N ARG A 24 94.52 -32.81 50.23
CA ARG A 24 94.20 -32.68 51.65
C ARG A 24 92.68 -32.86 51.87
N SER A 25 92.31 -33.39 53.03
CA SER A 25 90.94 -33.79 53.35
C SER A 25 89.91 -32.65 53.29
N ASP A 26 90.33 -31.42 53.53
CA ASP A 26 89.56 -30.17 53.39
C ASP A 26 89.18 -29.89 51.93
N LYS A 27 90.14 -30.00 50.99
CA LYS A 27 89.88 -29.86 49.55
C LYS A 27 88.94 -30.94 49.04
N LEU A 28 89.05 -32.17 49.55
CA LEU A 28 88.14 -33.27 49.19
C LEU A 28 86.70 -33.02 49.69
N TYR A 29 86.55 -32.42 50.88
CA TYR A 29 85.25 -32.03 51.42
C TYR A 29 84.57 -30.95 50.56
N GLU A 30 85.30 -29.92 50.14
CA GLU A 30 84.79 -28.88 49.25
C GLU A 30 84.42 -29.44 47.87
N ILE A 31 85.23 -30.32 47.29
CA ILE A 31 84.89 -31.01 46.04
C ILE A 31 83.59 -31.80 46.21
N LYS A 32 83.44 -32.56 47.31
CA LYS A 32 82.22 -33.33 47.59
C LYS A 32 81.00 -32.43 47.76
N LYS A 33 81.15 -31.24 48.35
CA LYS A 33 80.09 -30.23 48.48
C LYS A 33 79.68 -29.71 47.10
N VAL A 34 80.63 -29.26 46.29
CA VAL A 34 80.39 -28.79 44.92
C VAL A 34 79.73 -29.88 44.07
N VAL A 35 80.18 -31.14 44.17
CA VAL A 35 79.56 -32.27 43.46
C VAL A 35 78.10 -32.46 43.86
N ARG A 36 77.73 -32.30 45.14
CA ARG A 36 76.33 -32.38 45.58
C ARG A 36 75.49 -31.22 45.03
N GLU A 37 76.03 -30.00 45.07
CA GLU A 37 75.36 -28.81 44.54
C GLU A 37 75.15 -28.92 43.03
N LEU A 38 76.18 -29.32 42.28
CA LEU A 38 76.08 -29.58 40.84
C LEU A 38 75.07 -30.69 40.52
N LYS A 39 75.03 -31.76 41.32
CA LYS A 39 74.05 -32.84 41.14
C LYS A 39 72.61 -32.35 41.35
N LEU A 40 72.37 -31.49 42.35
CA LEU A 40 71.06 -30.88 42.56
C LEU A 40 70.71 -29.90 41.43
N GLY A 41 71.65 -29.05 41.03
CA GLY A 41 71.48 -28.11 39.93
C GLY A 41 71.17 -28.81 38.60
N LEU A 42 71.86 -29.92 38.30
CA LEU A 42 71.58 -30.75 37.12
C LEU A 42 70.18 -31.34 37.15
N LYS A 43 69.72 -31.85 38.30
CA LYS A 43 68.36 -32.39 38.45
C LYS A 43 67.31 -31.31 38.20
N MET A 44 67.49 -30.13 38.81
CA MET A 44 66.59 -28.99 38.60
C MET A 44 66.58 -28.51 37.14
N ALA A 45 67.74 -28.49 36.48
CA ALA A 45 67.85 -28.12 35.08
C ALA A 45 67.09 -29.12 34.19
N GLN A 46 67.23 -30.41 34.45
CA GLN A 46 66.53 -31.45 33.71
C GLN A 46 65.01 -31.40 33.93
N ASP A 47 64.55 -31.13 35.16
CA ASP A 47 63.12 -30.96 35.46
C ASP A 47 62.55 -29.74 34.72
N ARG A 48 63.30 -28.63 34.68
CA ARG A 48 62.92 -27.44 33.91
C ARG A 48 62.90 -27.71 32.40
N GLU A 49 63.86 -28.45 31.87
CA GLU A 49 63.89 -28.84 30.45
C GLU A 49 62.66 -29.66 30.07
N ARG A 50 62.26 -30.64 30.91
CA ARG A 50 61.03 -31.42 30.69
C ARG A 50 59.77 -30.54 30.75
N ALA A 51 59.71 -29.58 31.68
CA ALA A 51 58.60 -28.63 31.76
C ALA A 51 58.52 -27.72 30.53
N ASN A 52 59.66 -27.21 30.06
CA ASN A 52 59.73 -26.38 28.86
C ASN A 52 59.34 -27.17 27.60
N ALA A 53 59.76 -28.43 27.48
CA ALA A 53 59.35 -29.30 26.38
C ALA A 53 57.82 -29.52 26.35
N ALA A 54 57.21 -29.73 27.52
CA ALA A 54 55.75 -29.84 27.62
C ALA A 54 55.03 -28.53 27.26
N GLN A 55 55.59 -27.37 27.66
CA GLN A 55 55.06 -26.06 27.26
C GLN A 55 55.17 -25.83 25.75
N LEU A 56 56.29 -26.18 25.13
CA LEU A 56 56.47 -26.06 23.68
C LEU A 56 55.44 -26.90 22.91
N ALA A 57 55.21 -28.15 23.33
CA ALA A 57 54.18 -29.00 22.72
C ALA A 57 52.76 -28.42 22.89
N ALA A 58 52.47 -27.78 24.02
CA ALA A 58 51.18 -27.11 24.22
C ALA A 58 51.02 -25.87 23.33
N VAL A 59 52.10 -25.09 23.15
CA VAL A 59 52.12 -23.93 22.25
C VAL A 59 51.95 -24.35 20.80
N GLU A 60 52.59 -25.44 20.37
CA GLU A 60 52.43 -25.99 19.01
C GLU A 60 50.97 -26.38 18.74
N LYS A 61 50.34 -27.12 19.67
CA LYS A 61 48.92 -27.49 19.57
C LYS A 61 48.00 -26.27 19.50
N LEU A 62 48.29 -25.21 20.26
CA LEU A 62 47.55 -23.95 20.19
C LEU A 62 47.74 -23.25 18.83
N GLY A 63 48.95 -23.33 18.26
CA GLY A 63 49.24 -22.85 16.91
C GLY A 63 48.40 -23.56 15.84
N ASP A 64 48.33 -24.89 15.90
CA ASP A 64 47.49 -25.68 14.99
C ASP A 64 46.00 -25.35 15.14
N GLN A 65 45.53 -25.15 16.37
CA GLN A 65 44.16 -24.72 16.64
C GLN A 65 43.87 -23.33 16.08
N ALA A 66 44.80 -22.38 16.26
CA ALA A 66 44.67 -21.03 15.71
C ALA A 66 44.59 -21.05 14.18
N ALA A 67 45.45 -21.85 13.53
CA ALA A 67 45.43 -22.03 12.07
C ALA A 67 44.10 -22.63 11.58
N SER A 68 43.57 -23.63 12.29
CA SER A 68 42.25 -24.22 11.99
C SER A 68 41.11 -23.20 12.12
N PHE A 69 41.08 -22.43 13.21
CA PHE A 69 40.07 -21.37 13.39
C PHE A 69 40.18 -20.28 12.32
N GLU A 70 41.39 -19.89 11.91
CA GLU A 70 41.57 -18.91 10.83
C GLU A 70 41.02 -19.43 9.50
N ALA A 71 41.24 -20.70 9.17
CA ALA A 71 40.70 -21.34 7.98
C ALA A 71 39.16 -21.35 8.01
N HIS A 72 38.55 -21.73 9.15
CA HIS A 72 37.10 -21.71 9.32
C HIS A 72 36.51 -20.31 9.17
N LEU A 73 37.13 -19.29 9.76
CA LEU A 73 36.67 -17.90 9.63
C LEU A 73 36.71 -17.41 8.18
N ARG A 74 37.69 -17.85 7.40
CA ARG A 74 37.78 -17.51 5.97
C ARG A 74 36.62 -18.10 5.18
N VAL A 75 36.26 -19.37 5.45
CA VAL A 75 35.11 -20.04 4.83
C VAL A 75 33.82 -19.32 5.18
N VAL A 76 33.55 -19.10 6.47
CA VAL A 76 32.34 -18.41 6.95
C VAL A 76 32.22 -16.99 6.40
N ARG A 77 33.35 -16.27 6.26
CA ARG A 77 33.36 -14.94 5.64
C ARG A 77 32.92 -14.99 4.17
N ASN A 78 33.39 -15.96 3.41
CA ASN A 78 33.02 -16.10 2.01
C ASN A 78 31.56 -16.54 1.84
N GLU A 79 31.08 -17.45 2.69
CA GLU A 79 29.67 -17.84 2.75
C GLU A 79 28.76 -16.66 3.09
N ARG A 80 29.12 -15.86 4.11
CA ARG A 80 28.41 -14.62 4.44
C ARG A 80 28.38 -13.66 3.25
N LYS A 81 29.50 -13.50 2.53
CA LYS A 81 29.57 -12.64 1.35
C LYS A 81 28.62 -13.14 0.25
N SER A 82 28.65 -14.43 -0.06
CA SER A 82 27.75 -15.06 -1.03
C SER A 82 26.27 -14.92 -0.64
N ALA A 83 25.96 -15.12 0.64
CA ALA A 83 24.60 -14.94 1.14
C ALA A 83 24.10 -13.49 1.01
N LEU A 84 24.96 -12.49 1.27
CA LEU A 84 24.62 -11.08 1.07
C LEU A 84 24.33 -10.75 -0.40
N GLU A 85 25.09 -11.31 -1.33
CA GLU A 85 24.84 -11.14 -2.76
C GLU A 85 23.49 -11.75 -3.19
N GLN A 86 23.13 -12.93 -2.63
CA GLN A 86 21.82 -13.53 -2.87
C GLN A 86 20.66 -12.71 -2.29
N VAL A 87 20.82 -12.17 -1.08
CA VAL A 87 19.82 -11.28 -0.46
C VAL A 87 19.61 -10.05 -1.33
N SER A 88 20.67 -9.37 -1.75
CA SER A 88 20.57 -8.19 -2.63
C SER A 88 19.86 -8.50 -3.95
N PHE A 89 20.12 -9.66 -4.55
CA PHE A 89 19.42 -10.09 -5.76
C PHE A 89 17.92 -10.36 -5.53
N LEU A 90 17.57 -10.98 -4.40
CA LEU A 90 16.18 -11.24 -4.04
C LEU A 90 15.42 -9.96 -3.68
N GLU A 91 16.06 -9.03 -2.97
CA GLU A 91 15.50 -7.70 -2.68
C GLU A 91 15.16 -6.96 -3.98
N ALA A 92 16.07 -6.93 -4.95
CA ALA A 92 15.82 -6.30 -6.25
C ALA A 92 14.65 -6.97 -7.01
N LYS A 93 14.52 -8.29 -6.93
CA LYS A 93 13.38 -9.02 -7.51
C LYS A 93 12.06 -8.72 -6.81
N PHE A 94 12.07 -8.68 -5.49
CA PHE A 94 10.89 -8.35 -4.69
C PHE A 94 10.41 -6.94 -5.02
N GLU A 95 11.32 -5.97 -5.03
CA GLU A 95 11.03 -4.57 -5.38
C GLU A 95 10.46 -4.46 -6.80
N SER A 96 11.07 -5.12 -7.79
CA SER A 96 10.56 -5.12 -9.16
C SER A 96 9.16 -5.74 -9.27
N SER A 97 8.91 -6.84 -8.54
CA SER A 97 7.60 -7.50 -8.51
C SER A 97 6.54 -6.66 -7.81
N ALA A 98 6.89 -5.98 -6.72
CA ALA A 98 6.00 -5.09 -5.98
C ALA A 98 5.57 -3.90 -6.85
N ASN A 99 6.52 -3.28 -7.56
CA ASN A 99 6.23 -2.19 -8.50
C ASN A 99 5.30 -2.64 -9.63
N LYS A 100 5.56 -3.80 -10.24
CA LYS A 100 4.68 -4.36 -11.27
C LYS A 100 3.26 -4.62 -10.74
N PHE A 101 3.14 -5.20 -9.54
CA PHE A 101 1.84 -5.45 -8.92
C PHE A 101 1.08 -4.14 -8.66
N SER A 102 1.76 -3.12 -8.15
CA SER A 102 1.19 -1.78 -7.96
C SER A 102 0.65 -1.18 -9.27
N ASP A 103 1.43 -1.28 -10.35
CA ASP A 103 1.03 -0.79 -11.67
C ASP A 103 -0.18 -1.53 -12.24
N ASP A 104 -0.21 -2.85 -12.11
CA ASP A 104 -1.32 -3.69 -12.55
C ASP A 104 -2.60 -3.37 -11.76
N LEU A 105 -2.49 -3.18 -10.43
CA LEU A 105 -3.60 -2.74 -9.58
C LEU A 105 -4.12 -1.36 -10.01
N ARG A 106 -3.25 -0.37 -10.18
CA ARG A 106 -3.63 0.98 -10.65
C ARG A 106 -4.33 0.93 -12.00
N ARG A 107 -3.87 0.07 -12.92
CA ARG A 107 -4.49 -0.13 -14.23
C ARG A 107 -5.88 -0.76 -14.12
N ALA A 108 -6.03 -1.80 -13.29
CA ALA A 108 -7.31 -2.45 -13.05
C ALA A 108 -8.34 -1.48 -12.45
N THR A 109 -7.95 -0.69 -11.44
CA THR A 109 -8.82 0.32 -10.83
C THR A 109 -9.26 1.37 -11.84
N ARG A 110 -8.36 1.88 -12.69
CA ARG A 110 -8.72 2.82 -13.76
C ARG A 110 -9.67 2.18 -14.78
N GLY A 111 -9.43 0.93 -15.15
CA GLY A 111 -10.32 0.18 -16.05
C GLY A 111 -11.74 0.05 -15.50
N ALA A 112 -11.88 -0.35 -14.24
CA ALA A 112 -13.17 -0.46 -13.57
C ALA A 112 -13.91 0.89 -13.49
N LYS A 113 -13.20 1.98 -13.14
CA LYS A 113 -13.76 3.34 -13.11
C LYS A 113 -14.28 3.78 -14.48
N ASN A 114 -13.54 3.49 -15.54
CA ASN A 114 -13.96 3.82 -16.90
C ASN A 114 -15.22 3.05 -17.30
N ILE A 115 -15.27 1.73 -17.01
CA ILE A 115 -16.46 0.91 -17.30
C ILE A 115 -17.70 1.45 -16.58
N MET A 116 -17.56 1.82 -15.29
CA MET A 116 -18.66 2.46 -14.56
C MET A 116 -19.07 3.78 -15.20
N ALA A 117 -18.12 4.66 -15.51
CA ALA A 117 -18.42 5.94 -16.15
C ALA A 117 -19.14 5.77 -17.49
N ASP A 118 -18.70 4.82 -18.33
CA ASP A 118 -19.33 4.50 -19.60
C ASP A 118 -20.78 4.02 -19.39
N SER A 119 -21.02 3.11 -18.43
CA SER A 119 -22.38 2.67 -18.11
C SER A 119 -23.31 3.78 -17.63
N TYR A 120 -22.80 4.73 -16.82
CA TYR A 120 -23.58 5.89 -16.40
C TYR A 120 -23.84 6.85 -17.56
N LEU A 121 -22.89 6.99 -18.48
CA LEU A 121 -23.07 7.81 -19.68
C LEU A 121 -24.19 7.23 -20.55
N ASP A 122 -24.24 5.92 -20.75
CA ASP A 122 -25.33 5.24 -21.50
C ASP A 122 -26.71 5.50 -20.88
N VAL A 123 -26.80 5.44 -19.55
CA VAL A 123 -28.03 5.76 -18.80
C VAL A 123 -28.46 7.20 -19.02
N LEU A 124 -27.52 8.15 -18.97
CA LEU A 124 -27.80 9.58 -19.19
C LEU A 124 -28.26 9.85 -20.63
N VAL A 125 -27.66 9.20 -21.62
CA VAL A 125 -28.08 9.31 -23.03
C VAL A 125 -29.51 8.78 -23.20
N SER A 126 -29.82 7.59 -22.65
CA SER A 126 -31.17 7.02 -22.67
C SER A 126 -32.21 7.93 -22.00
N LEU A 127 -31.83 8.56 -20.88
CA LEU A 127 -32.70 9.50 -20.18
C LEU A 127 -32.95 10.76 -21.03
N LYS A 128 -31.92 11.31 -21.67
CA LYS A 128 -32.05 12.47 -22.59
C LYS A 128 -33.03 12.16 -23.72
N GLU A 129 -32.92 11.00 -24.35
CA GLU A 129 -33.84 10.58 -25.43
C GLU A 129 -35.29 10.45 -24.94
N LYS A 130 -35.50 9.83 -23.77
CA LYS A 130 -36.84 9.70 -23.17
C LYS A 130 -37.43 11.07 -22.83
N TRP A 131 -36.60 12.00 -22.34
CA TRP A 131 -37.02 13.36 -22.03
C TRP A 131 -37.48 14.13 -23.29
N GLU A 132 -36.71 14.05 -24.37
CA GLU A 132 -37.09 14.69 -25.64
C GLU A 132 -38.42 14.13 -26.18
N LYS A 133 -38.65 12.81 -26.10
CA LYS A 133 -39.94 12.20 -26.45
C LYS A 133 -41.08 12.71 -25.57
N LYS A 134 -40.85 12.85 -24.26
CA LYS A 134 -41.86 13.36 -23.32
C LYS A 134 -42.24 14.80 -23.62
N LYS A 135 -41.28 15.63 -24.03
CA LYS A 135 -41.51 17.03 -24.42
C LYS A 135 -42.50 17.13 -25.59
N VAL A 136 -42.29 16.32 -26.63
CA VAL A 136 -43.21 16.24 -27.79
C VAL A 136 -44.59 15.76 -27.36
N ALA A 137 -44.66 14.73 -26.51
CA ALA A 137 -45.93 14.20 -26.01
C ALA A 137 -46.73 15.27 -25.25
N THR A 138 -46.07 16.03 -24.37
CA THR A 138 -46.72 17.09 -23.58
C THR A 138 -47.17 18.27 -24.45
N ASP A 139 -46.44 18.63 -25.51
CA ASP A 139 -46.87 19.64 -26.48
C ASP A 139 -48.13 19.18 -27.24
N CYS A 140 -48.15 17.95 -27.74
CA CYS A 140 -49.31 17.37 -28.41
C CYS A 140 -50.54 17.31 -27.49
N GLU A 141 -50.35 16.91 -26.23
CA GLU A 141 -51.41 16.86 -25.23
C GLU A 141 -51.96 18.26 -24.90
N ALA A 142 -51.09 19.28 -24.85
CA ALA A 142 -51.50 20.67 -24.67
C ALA A 142 -52.34 21.19 -25.83
N ARG A 143 -51.89 20.95 -27.07
CA ARG A 143 -52.63 21.29 -28.30
C ARG A 143 -53.97 20.58 -28.39
N LEU A 144 -54.03 19.30 -27.98
CA LEU A 144 -55.28 18.54 -27.92
C LEU A 144 -56.25 19.16 -26.92
N ARG A 145 -55.80 19.49 -25.70
CA ARG A 145 -56.64 20.17 -24.69
C ARG A 145 -57.19 21.51 -25.19
N GLU A 146 -56.39 22.28 -25.92
CA GLU A 146 -56.84 23.53 -26.54
C GLU A 146 -57.94 23.29 -27.59
N VAL A 147 -57.76 22.32 -28.49
CA VAL A 147 -58.77 21.96 -29.50
C VAL A 147 -60.07 21.50 -28.85
N VAL A 148 -60.00 20.68 -27.80
CA VAL A 148 -61.18 20.22 -27.04
C VAL A 148 -61.92 21.40 -26.41
N ALA A 149 -61.22 22.33 -25.76
CA ALA A 149 -61.81 23.55 -25.19
C ALA A 149 -62.46 24.44 -26.27
N ASN A 150 -61.80 24.59 -27.43
CA ASN A 150 -62.33 25.35 -28.56
C ASN A 150 -63.60 24.70 -29.14
N ILE A 151 -63.65 23.36 -29.21
CA ILE A 151 -64.84 22.61 -29.63
C ILE A 151 -66.00 22.87 -28.66
N ASP A 152 -65.76 22.81 -27.35
CA ASP A 152 -66.80 23.02 -26.35
C ASP A 152 -67.34 24.45 -26.35
N LEU A 153 -66.47 25.45 -26.50
CA LEU A 153 -66.86 26.85 -26.69
C LEU A 153 -67.68 27.04 -27.97
N LEU A 154 -67.27 26.41 -29.09
CA LEU A 154 -67.99 26.53 -30.36
C LEU A 154 -69.40 25.89 -30.27
N LYS A 155 -69.54 24.76 -29.57
CA LYS A 155 -70.85 24.15 -29.29
C LYS A 155 -71.75 25.11 -28.49
N GLU A 156 -71.20 25.80 -27.49
CA GLU A 156 -71.94 26.79 -26.69
C GLU A 156 -72.43 27.96 -27.56
N ILE A 157 -71.55 28.50 -28.43
CA ILE A 157 -71.89 29.58 -29.36
C ILE A 157 -72.98 29.14 -30.35
N MET A 158 -72.86 27.94 -30.93
CA MET A 158 -73.84 27.38 -31.87
C MET A 158 -75.23 27.18 -31.23
N GLY A 159 -75.28 26.91 -29.92
CA GLY A 159 -76.53 26.87 -29.15
C GLY A 159 -77.33 28.18 -29.17
N ASN A 160 -76.68 29.31 -29.50
CA ASN A 160 -77.28 30.65 -29.56
C ASN A 160 -77.65 31.11 -30.99
N ASN A 161 -77.92 30.18 -31.92
CA ASN A 161 -78.35 30.42 -33.32
C ASN A 161 -77.25 30.91 -34.31
N LEU A 162 -75.97 30.67 -34.05
CA LEU A 162 -74.90 30.89 -35.03
C LEU A 162 -74.68 29.65 -35.94
N LEU A 163 -74.37 29.85 -37.22
CA LEU A 163 -73.98 28.78 -38.14
C LEU A 163 -72.45 28.67 -38.23
N ALA A 164 -71.87 27.65 -37.59
CA ALA A 164 -70.42 27.35 -37.62
C ALA A 164 -70.15 25.83 -37.68
N SER A 165 -70.99 25.08 -38.40
CA SER A 165 -70.92 23.62 -38.49
C SER A 165 -69.65 23.10 -39.18
N ASP A 166 -69.12 23.89 -40.11
CA ASP A 166 -67.97 23.51 -40.93
C ASP A 166 -66.69 23.61 -40.09
N GLU A 167 -66.53 24.68 -39.32
CA GLU A 167 -65.45 24.86 -38.35
C GLU A 167 -65.49 23.78 -37.26
N LEU A 168 -66.70 23.43 -36.78
CA LEU A 168 -66.87 22.36 -35.80
C LEU A 168 -66.38 21.02 -36.37
N SER A 169 -66.74 20.71 -37.61
CA SER A 169 -66.31 19.48 -38.29
C SER A 169 -64.80 19.46 -38.51
N GLN A 170 -64.20 20.61 -38.87
CA GLN A 170 -62.75 20.73 -39.02
C GLN A 170 -62.00 20.57 -37.68
N LEU A 171 -62.51 21.14 -36.59
CA LEU A 171 -61.91 20.98 -35.25
C LEU A 171 -62.04 19.54 -34.75
N ARG A 172 -63.17 18.86 -35.02
CA ARG A 172 -63.35 17.43 -34.72
C ARG A 172 -62.35 16.55 -35.48
N ALA A 173 -62.04 16.86 -36.74
CA ALA A 173 -60.99 16.15 -37.46
C ALA A 173 -59.61 16.35 -36.82
N LYS A 174 -59.28 17.57 -36.40
CA LYS A 174 -58.02 17.88 -35.68
C LYS A 174 -57.93 17.21 -34.31
N GLU A 175 -59.04 17.10 -33.58
CA GLU A 175 -59.12 16.38 -32.30
C GLU A 175 -58.75 14.90 -32.49
N ILE A 176 -59.27 14.27 -33.55
CA ILE A 176 -58.95 12.86 -33.87
C ILE A 176 -57.48 12.72 -34.27
N GLU A 177 -56.96 13.63 -35.11
CA GLU A 177 -55.56 13.64 -35.54
C GLU A 177 -54.61 13.77 -34.33
N LEU A 178 -54.81 14.80 -33.50
CA LEU A 178 -53.99 15.03 -32.30
C LEU A 178 -54.17 13.93 -31.25
N GLY A 179 -55.38 13.36 -31.12
CA GLY A 179 -55.64 12.21 -30.26
C GLY A 179 -54.81 10.99 -30.67
N SER A 180 -54.72 10.72 -31.97
CA SER A 180 -53.87 9.63 -32.48
C SER A 180 -52.37 9.89 -32.27
N GLU A 181 -51.93 11.15 -32.38
CA GLU A 181 -50.55 11.55 -32.10
C GLU A 181 -50.20 11.42 -30.60
N VAL A 182 -51.14 11.76 -29.71
CA VAL A 182 -51.00 11.55 -28.26
C VAL A 182 -50.91 10.06 -27.93
N ASP A 183 -51.73 9.20 -28.51
CA ASP A 183 -51.66 7.74 -28.26
C ASP A 183 -50.30 7.14 -28.70
N VAL A 184 -49.77 7.58 -29.85
CA VAL A 184 -48.45 7.16 -30.35
C VAL A 184 -47.34 7.63 -29.41
N THR A 185 -47.47 8.80 -28.80
CA THR A 185 -46.43 9.38 -27.91
C THR A 185 -46.59 8.96 -26.45
N ALA A 186 -47.79 8.56 -26.01
CA ALA A 186 -48.12 8.15 -24.64
C ALA A 186 -47.61 6.75 -24.26
N THR A 187 -47.22 5.92 -25.23
CA THR A 187 -46.65 4.58 -24.97
C THR A 187 -45.24 4.59 -24.36
N SER A 188 -44.62 5.77 -24.20
CA SER A 188 -43.32 5.90 -23.54
C SER A 188 -43.47 6.09 -22.03
N ASP A 189 -43.57 4.98 -21.29
CA ASP A 189 -43.49 4.95 -19.83
C ASP A 189 -42.17 5.58 -19.35
N PHE A 190 -42.23 6.82 -18.86
CA PHE A 190 -41.12 7.50 -18.16
C PHE A 190 -40.94 6.95 -16.74
N ALA A 191 -41.02 5.62 -16.56
CA ALA A 191 -40.82 5.01 -15.26
C ALA A 191 -39.32 4.93 -14.97
N VAL A 192 -38.85 5.70 -13.99
CA VAL A 192 -37.45 5.70 -13.53
C VAL A 192 -37.02 4.30 -13.06
N GLY A 193 -37.95 3.50 -12.53
CA GLY A 193 -37.68 2.11 -12.12
C GLY A 193 -37.40 1.12 -13.25
N LYS A 194 -37.61 1.50 -14.52
CA LYS A 194 -37.24 0.69 -15.70
C LYS A 194 -35.91 1.13 -16.33
N LEU A 195 -35.15 2.00 -15.66
CA LEU A 195 -33.83 2.41 -16.14
C LEU A 195 -32.82 1.34 -15.73
N ASP A 196 -32.05 0.83 -16.68
CA ASP A 196 -31.00 -0.16 -16.44
C ASP A 196 -29.83 0.50 -15.69
N LEU A 197 -30.01 0.70 -14.39
CA LEU A 197 -28.99 1.29 -13.55
C LEU A 197 -27.83 0.29 -13.39
N PRO A 198 -26.58 0.77 -13.45
CA PRO A 198 -25.43 -0.08 -13.15
C PRO A 198 -25.61 -0.68 -11.74
N GLN A 199 -25.62 -2.01 -11.65
CA GLN A 199 -25.60 -2.67 -10.35
C GLN A 199 -24.22 -2.49 -9.73
N ILE A 200 -24.12 -1.51 -8.84
CA ILE A 200 -23.05 -1.44 -7.84
C ILE A 200 -23.34 -2.52 -6.80
N SER A 201 -22.96 -3.77 -7.11
CA SER A 201 -22.93 -4.84 -6.11
C SER A 201 -21.92 -4.44 -5.02
N GLU A 202 -22.40 -4.40 -3.78
CA GLU A 202 -21.58 -4.19 -2.58
C GLU A 202 -20.68 -5.40 -2.25
N ASP A 203 -20.65 -6.46 -3.09
CA ASP A 203 -19.86 -7.67 -2.87
C ASP A 203 -18.35 -7.46 -3.15
N LEU A 204 -17.80 -6.33 -2.70
CA LEU A 204 -16.35 -6.19 -2.58
C LEU A 204 -15.95 -6.92 -1.28
N PRO A 205 -15.11 -7.96 -1.35
CA PRO A 205 -14.67 -8.67 -0.15
C PRO A 205 -13.90 -7.70 0.76
N GLU A 206 -14.35 -7.54 2.00
CA GLU A 206 -13.75 -6.68 3.03
C GLU A 206 -12.25 -6.99 3.21
N ASP A 207 -11.85 -8.25 3.00
CA ASP A 207 -10.48 -8.75 3.04
C ASP A 207 -9.52 -8.10 2.01
N PHE A 208 -10.03 -7.42 0.97
CA PHE A 208 -9.19 -6.78 -0.05
C PHE A 208 -8.47 -5.52 0.49
N PHE A 209 -9.02 -4.90 1.53
CA PHE A 209 -8.47 -3.66 2.10
C PHE A 209 -7.42 -3.92 3.20
N ASP A 210 -7.36 -5.13 3.76
CA ASP A 210 -6.47 -5.45 4.88
C ASP A 210 -5.02 -5.75 4.46
N LYS A 211 -4.72 -5.84 3.15
CA LYS A 211 -3.44 -6.36 2.66
C LYS A 211 -2.64 -5.45 1.74
N VAL A 212 -2.89 -4.14 1.76
CA VAL A 212 -2.09 -3.17 0.98
C VAL A 212 -0.86 -2.72 1.78
N PRO A 213 0.38 -3.00 1.32
CA PRO A 213 1.57 -2.40 1.91
C PRO A 213 1.58 -0.89 1.59
N SER A 214 1.63 -0.07 2.64
CA SER A 214 1.77 1.39 2.56
C SER A 214 3.15 1.75 1.98
N ALA A 215 3.26 1.86 0.66
CA ALA A 215 4.39 2.48 -0.02
C ALA A 215 4.00 3.88 -0.50
N ALA A 216 4.84 4.86 -0.17
CA ALA A 216 4.66 6.28 -0.46
C ALA A 216 4.44 6.54 -1.95
N ASP A 217 3.41 7.33 -2.29
CA ASP A 217 3.06 7.66 -3.66
C ASP A 217 3.52 9.09 -3.98
N ASP A 218 4.41 9.21 -4.98
CA ASP A 218 4.76 10.48 -5.60
C ASP A 218 3.58 10.96 -6.45
N ALA A 219 3.07 12.14 -6.09
CA ALA A 219 1.89 12.76 -6.69
C ALA A 219 2.14 13.20 -8.14
N VAL A 220 1.97 12.28 -9.08
CA VAL A 220 1.68 12.63 -10.48
C VAL A 220 0.18 12.86 -10.61
N ARG A 221 -0.20 14.13 -10.69
CA ARG A 221 -1.54 14.62 -11.06
C ARG A 221 -2.01 13.88 -12.33
N CYS A 222 -2.90 12.92 -12.18
CA CYS A 222 -3.57 12.28 -13.29
C CYS A 222 -4.87 13.03 -13.61
N SER A 223 -5.02 13.42 -14.88
CA SER A 223 -6.11 14.20 -15.47
C SER A 223 -7.51 13.76 -15.04
N GLY A 224 -8.13 14.48 -14.11
CA GLY A 224 -9.58 14.47 -13.87
C GLY A 224 -10.38 15.18 -14.99
N ASP A 225 -9.67 15.70 -15.99
CA ASP A 225 -10.17 16.69 -16.95
C ASP A 225 -11.30 16.16 -17.84
N ARG A 226 -11.35 14.85 -18.16
CA ARG A 226 -12.40 14.33 -19.07
C ARG A 226 -13.79 14.27 -18.44
N PHE A 227 -13.88 13.96 -17.15
CA PHE A 227 -15.18 13.86 -16.48
C PHE A 227 -15.77 15.25 -16.24
N GLU A 228 -14.94 16.20 -15.79
CA GLU A 228 -15.35 17.59 -15.61
C GLU A 228 -15.75 18.25 -16.94
N ASP A 229 -15.08 17.94 -18.06
CA ASP A 229 -15.41 18.50 -19.38
C ASP A 229 -16.74 17.96 -19.93
N VAL A 230 -17.02 16.66 -19.71
CA VAL A 230 -18.31 16.04 -20.10
C VAL A 230 -19.47 16.56 -19.23
N LEU A 231 -19.28 16.67 -17.91
CA LEU A 231 -20.25 17.30 -17.01
C LEU A 231 -20.49 18.76 -17.38
N SER A 232 -19.44 19.53 -17.64
CA SER A 232 -19.55 20.94 -17.99
C SER A 232 -20.29 21.15 -19.32
N ARG A 233 -20.10 20.27 -20.31
CA ARG A 233 -20.87 20.29 -21.57
C ARG A 233 -22.33 19.95 -21.38
N LEU A 234 -22.64 18.91 -20.60
CA LEU A 234 -24.03 18.55 -20.30
C LEU A 234 -24.75 19.66 -19.54
N LEU A 235 -24.05 20.35 -18.64
CA LEU A 235 -24.58 21.50 -17.91
C LEU A 235 -24.80 22.72 -18.81
N ALA A 236 -23.88 23.00 -19.73
CA ALA A 236 -24.05 24.07 -20.70
C ALA A 236 -25.22 23.80 -21.66
N GLU A 237 -25.43 22.54 -22.09
CA GLU A 237 -26.58 22.15 -22.91
C GLU A 237 -27.91 22.27 -22.14
N LEU A 238 -27.96 21.84 -20.88
CA LEU A 238 -29.13 21.99 -20.03
C LEU A 238 -29.47 23.47 -19.79
N ALA A 239 -28.46 24.28 -19.47
CA ALA A 239 -28.63 25.72 -19.25
C ALA A 239 -29.06 26.48 -20.53
N ALA A 240 -28.67 26.01 -21.71
CA ALA A 240 -29.06 26.64 -22.98
C ALA A 240 -30.53 26.39 -23.38
N THR A 241 -31.28 25.56 -22.65
CA THR A 241 -32.72 25.30 -22.92
C THR A 241 -33.66 26.29 -22.20
N GLU A 242 -33.31 27.58 -22.19
CA GLU A 242 -34.08 28.67 -21.54
C GLU A 242 -35.48 28.92 -22.15
N ASP A 243 -35.78 28.42 -23.35
CA ASP A 243 -37.05 28.69 -24.03
C ASP A 243 -38.27 27.95 -23.44
N LEU A 244 -38.11 27.08 -22.43
CA LEU A 244 -39.21 26.32 -21.79
C LEU A 244 -39.66 26.82 -20.40
N ILE A 245 -39.19 27.98 -19.93
CA ILE A 245 -39.46 28.55 -18.59
C ILE A 245 -40.96 28.81 -18.28
N ARG A 246 -41.88 28.65 -19.23
CA ARG A 246 -43.31 28.94 -19.03
C ARG A 246 -44.16 27.84 -18.37
N VAL A 247 -43.61 26.65 -18.13
CA VAL A 247 -44.36 25.55 -17.50
C VAL A 247 -44.00 25.44 -16.00
N PRO A 248 -44.96 25.44 -15.06
CA PRO A 248 -44.69 25.40 -13.62
C PRO A 248 -43.89 24.16 -13.15
N VAL A 249 -43.92 23.07 -13.92
CA VAL A 249 -43.13 21.84 -13.69
C VAL A 249 -41.62 22.08 -13.88
N PHE A 250 -41.24 23.09 -14.67
CA PHE A 250 -39.84 23.40 -15.00
C PHE A 250 -39.04 23.95 -13.81
N GLY A 251 -39.70 24.69 -12.91
CA GLY A 251 -39.06 25.23 -11.71
C GLY A 251 -38.60 24.14 -10.73
N GLN A 252 -39.37 23.05 -10.61
CA GLN A 252 -39.01 21.92 -9.75
C GLN A 252 -37.93 21.05 -10.38
N LEU A 253 -37.91 20.92 -11.71
CA LEU A 253 -36.87 20.17 -12.41
C LEU A 253 -35.51 20.89 -12.38
N LEU A 254 -35.51 22.22 -12.57
CA LEU A 254 -34.30 23.05 -12.42
C LEU A 254 -33.77 23.00 -10.98
N GLN A 255 -34.64 23.00 -9.97
CA GLN A 255 -34.24 22.78 -8.58
C GLN A 255 -33.61 21.40 -8.36
N LEU A 256 -34.13 20.37 -9.01
CA LEU A 256 -33.61 19.01 -8.92
C LEU A 256 -32.26 18.87 -9.63
N CYS A 257 -32.10 19.53 -10.79
CA CYS A 257 -30.82 19.64 -11.49
C CYS A 257 -29.79 20.41 -10.67
N ASP A 258 -30.13 21.59 -10.13
CA ASP A 258 -29.24 22.37 -9.26
C ASP A 258 -28.82 21.59 -8.01
N PHE A 259 -29.75 20.82 -7.43
CA PHE A 259 -29.46 19.93 -6.31
C PHE A 259 -28.48 18.83 -6.70
N LEU A 260 -28.74 18.11 -7.79
CA LEU A 260 -27.84 17.06 -8.31
C LEU A 260 -26.44 17.60 -8.63
N ILE A 261 -26.35 18.80 -9.22
CA ILE A 261 -25.09 19.47 -9.54
C ILE A 261 -24.31 19.78 -8.27
N ARG A 262 -25.00 20.31 -7.26
CA ARG A 262 -24.38 20.66 -5.97
C ARG A 262 -23.86 19.41 -5.27
N GLU A 263 -24.60 18.31 -5.34
CA GLU A 263 -24.22 17.07 -4.68
C GLU A 263 -23.10 16.32 -5.38
N VAL A 264 -23.11 16.30 -6.72
CA VAL A 264 -21.98 15.78 -7.52
C VAL A 264 -20.72 16.59 -7.24
N ARG A 265 -20.84 17.93 -7.08
CA ARG A 265 -19.70 18.79 -6.71
C ARG A 265 -19.19 18.49 -5.31
N VAL A 266 -20.06 18.31 -4.32
CA VAL A 266 -19.67 17.93 -2.95
C VAL A 266 -18.96 16.58 -2.94
N LEU A 267 -19.47 15.58 -3.68
CA LEU A 267 -18.82 14.28 -3.80
C LEU A 267 -17.44 14.38 -4.46
N LEU A 268 -17.31 15.21 -5.48
CA LEU A 268 -16.04 15.45 -6.15
C LEU A 268 -15.04 16.16 -5.23
N ASP A 269 -15.49 17.12 -4.43
CA ASP A 269 -14.66 17.82 -3.44
C ASP A 269 -14.24 16.88 -2.29
N VAL A 270 -15.13 15.98 -1.84
CA VAL A 270 -14.80 14.93 -0.86
C VAL A 270 -13.78 13.94 -1.42
N LEU A 271 -13.93 13.52 -2.68
CA LEU A 271 -12.96 12.67 -3.37
C LEU A 271 -11.58 13.36 -3.48
N LYS A 272 -11.56 14.63 -3.88
CA LYS A 272 -10.33 15.44 -3.93
C LYS A 272 -9.72 15.63 -2.53
N ALA A 273 -10.53 15.84 -1.50
CA ALA A 273 -10.04 15.98 -0.12
C ALA A 273 -9.48 14.67 0.43
N CYS A 274 -10.07 13.52 0.08
CA CYS A 274 -9.54 12.20 0.43
C CYS A 274 -8.19 11.94 -0.27
N GLU A 275 -8.01 12.47 -1.48
CA GLU A 275 -6.73 12.41 -2.21
C GLU A 275 -5.65 13.30 -1.56
N VAL A 276 -6.03 14.41 -0.93
CA VAL A 276 -5.12 15.37 -0.25
C VAL A 276 -4.81 14.98 1.21
N ALA A 277 -5.72 14.26 1.89
CA ALA A 277 -5.59 13.91 3.32
C ALA A 277 -4.57 12.81 3.65
N CYS A 278 -3.77 12.37 2.67
CA CYS A 278 -2.59 11.52 2.89
C CYS A 278 -1.26 12.29 2.72
N PRO A 279 -0.98 13.38 3.47
CA PRO A 279 0.36 13.94 3.48
C PRO A 279 1.27 13.09 4.38
N GLY A 280 2.45 12.77 3.85
CA GLY A 280 3.40 11.80 4.40
C GLY A 280 3.76 11.94 5.88
N VAL A 281 4.01 10.79 6.50
CA VAL A 281 4.73 10.68 7.76
C VAL A 281 6.21 10.99 7.49
N PRO A 282 6.87 11.89 8.24
CA PRO A 282 8.29 12.14 8.07
C PRO A 282 9.10 10.88 8.43
N LEU A 283 9.98 10.45 7.54
CA LEU A 283 11.00 9.44 7.80
C LEU A 283 11.88 9.94 8.97
N ALA A 284 11.71 9.34 10.15
CA ALA A 284 12.66 9.49 11.23
C ALA A 284 13.99 8.89 10.77
N SER A 285 15.00 9.75 10.66
CA SER A 285 16.39 9.42 10.37
C SER A 285 16.90 8.37 11.36
N SER A 286 17.34 7.21 10.83
CA SER A 286 18.05 6.19 11.58
C SER A 286 19.51 6.61 11.79
N ASP A 287 19.75 7.47 12.78
CA ASP A 287 21.10 7.66 13.31
C ASP A 287 21.05 7.65 14.83
N GLY A 288 21.62 6.58 15.40
CA GLY A 288 21.99 6.49 16.81
C GLY A 288 21.08 5.61 17.66
N PHE A 289 21.41 4.32 17.78
CA PHE A 289 21.22 3.59 19.04
C PHE A 289 22.21 2.43 19.13
N ASP A 290 23.40 2.75 19.65
CA ASP A 290 24.22 1.79 20.36
C ASP A 290 23.68 1.63 21.79
N SER A 291 23.77 0.40 22.29
CA SER A 291 23.81 -0.01 23.70
C SER A 291 22.51 -0.25 24.50
N PHE A 292 22.41 -1.52 24.93
CA PHE A 292 22.06 -2.04 26.26
C PHE A 292 20.67 -2.65 26.58
N GLN A 293 20.75 -3.98 26.81
CA GLN A 293 20.09 -4.89 27.77
C GLN A 293 18.69 -4.61 28.34
N GLY A 294 17.90 -5.69 28.37
CA GLY A 294 17.05 -6.03 29.53
C GLY A 294 15.58 -6.18 29.18
N GLY A 295 15.06 -7.40 29.38
CA GLY A 295 13.72 -7.80 28.95
C GLY A 295 12.56 -6.94 29.45
N LYS A 296 11.55 -6.79 28.58
CA LYS A 296 10.13 -7.10 28.82
C LYS A 296 9.39 -6.87 27.50
N PHE A 297 8.88 -7.93 26.90
CA PHE A 297 7.88 -7.84 25.85
C PHE A 297 6.56 -7.39 26.47
N GLN A 298 6.17 -6.14 26.25
CA GLN A 298 4.77 -5.74 26.28
C GLN A 298 4.27 -5.74 24.84
N ALA A 299 3.31 -6.61 24.56
CA ALA A 299 2.55 -6.62 23.33
C ALA A 299 1.79 -5.29 23.19
N TRP A 300 2.27 -4.42 22.31
CA TRP A 300 1.45 -3.34 21.76
C TRP A 300 0.72 -3.91 20.55
N GLY A 301 -0.57 -4.23 20.77
CA GLY A 301 -1.52 -4.42 19.68
C GLY A 301 -1.72 -3.10 18.95
N GLY A 302 -0.88 -2.86 17.95
CA GLY A 302 -1.04 -1.77 17.00
C GLY A 302 -2.08 -2.14 15.97
N VAL A 303 -3.36 -1.95 16.29
CA VAL A 303 -4.39 -1.81 15.26
C VAL A 303 -4.06 -0.52 14.52
N THR A 304 -3.66 -0.64 13.25
CA THR A 304 -3.26 0.49 12.43
C THR A 304 -4.43 1.44 12.24
N SER A 305 -4.20 2.71 12.58
CA SER A 305 -5.14 3.82 12.45
C SER A 305 -5.78 3.98 11.05
N SER A 306 -5.25 3.33 10.00
CA SER A 306 -5.72 3.44 8.60
C SER A 306 -7.05 2.72 8.34
N GLY A 307 -7.33 1.60 9.01
CA GLY A 307 -8.62 0.90 8.88
C GLY A 307 -9.79 1.76 9.37
N PHE A 308 -9.55 2.57 10.39
CA PHE A 308 -10.52 3.56 10.88
C PHE A 308 -10.75 4.70 9.88
N TYR A 309 -9.79 5.08 9.05
CA TYR A 309 -9.98 6.16 8.07
C TYR A 309 -10.85 5.71 6.89
N ASN A 310 -10.66 4.51 6.35
CA ASN A 310 -11.47 4.01 5.24
C ASN A 310 -12.93 3.74 5.66
N VAL A 311 -13.14 3.15 6.84
CA VAL A 311 -14.48 2.97 7.41
C VAL A 311 -15.13 4.32 7.69
N ARG A 312 -14.39 5.30 8.21
CA ARG A 312 -14.93 6.65 8.49
C ARG A 312 -15.26 7.42 7.21
N ILE A 313 -14.45 7.32 6.15
CA ILE A 313 -14.75 7.91 4.84
C ILE A 313 -15.98 7.25 4.22
N ALA A 314 -16.08 5.91 4.21
CA ALA A 314 -17.26 5.21 3.71
C ALA A 314 -18.52 5.55 4.52
N THR A 315 -18.41 5.65 5.86
CA THR A 315 -19.51 6.04 6.75
C THR A 315 -19.94 7.49 6.51
N GLU A 316 -19.00 8.41 6.26
CA GLU A 316 -19.31 9.82 6.06
C GLU A 316 -19.84 10.11 4.65
N ILE A 317 -19.35 9.40 3.64
CA ILE A 317 -19.92 9.39 2.29
C ILE A 317 -21.34 8.82 2.34
N SER A 318 -21.56 7.70 3.03
CA SER A 318 -22.89 7.10 3.19
C SER A 318 -23.86 8.07 3.89
N LYS A 319 -23.44 8.74 4.96
CA LYS A 319 -24.27 9.75 5.66
C LYS A 319 -24.60 10.97 4.82
N GLN A 320 -23.77 11.36 3.86
CA GLN A 320 -24.06 12.51 2.98
C GLN A 320 -24.87 12.09 1.75
N ILE A 321 -24.62 10.91 1.18
CA ILE A 321 -25.34 10.45 -0.01
C ILE A 321 -26.77 10.00 0.34
N PHE A 322 -26.98 9.28 1.44
CA PHE A 322 -28.29 8.70 1.77
C PHE A 322 -29.42 9.74 1.91
N PRO A 323 -29.24 10.86 2.64
CA PRO A 323 -30.26 11.89 2.75
C PRO A 323 -30.59 12.50 1.39
N SER A 324 -29.59 12.70 0.53
CA SER A 324 -29.77 13.34 -0.78
C SER A 324 -30.44 12.41 -1.78
N VAL A 325 -30.11 11.11 -1.76
CA VAL A 325 -30.83 10.08 -2.53
C VAL A 325 -32.27 9.92 -2.04
N TRP A 326 -32.50 9.93 -0.72
CA TRP A 326 -33.85 9.88 -0.13
C TRP A 326 -34.67 11.14 -0.48
N PHE A 327 -34.04 12.31 -0.51
CA PHE A 327 -34.70 13.57 -0.87
C PHE A 327 -35.07 13.58 -2.36
N LEU A 328 -34.21 13.06 -3.22
CA LEU A 328 -34.47 12.90 -4.66
C LEU A 328 -35.64 11.95 -4.91
N THR A 329 -35.65 10.77 -4.27
CA THR A 329 -36.75 9.81 -4.44
C THR A 329 -38.07 10.34 -3.88
N SER A 330 -38.04 11.06 -2.75
CA SER A 330 -39.23 11.70 -2.17
C SER A 330 -39.74 12.88 -3.01
N SER A 331 -38.85 13.68 -3.60
CA SER A 331 -39.23 14.82 -4.44
C SER A 331 -39.80 14.38 -5.79
N VAL A 332 -39.23 13.34 -6.39
CA VAL A 332 -39.79 12.70 -7.60
C VAL A 332 -41.15 12.07 -7.30
N ALA A 333 -41.34 11.45 -6.13
CA ALA A 333 -42.64 10.90 -5.72
C ALA A 333 -43.73 11.94 -5.45
N LEU A 334 -43.37 13.19 -5.16
CA LEU A 334 -44.31 14.32 -4.98
C LEU A 334 -44.65 15.05 -6.29
N LEU A 335 -43.91 14.77 -7.37
CA LEU A 335 -44.08 15.36 -8.70
C LEU A 335 -45.05 14.56 -9.59
N PHE A 336 -45.43 13.35 -9.17
CA PHE A 336 -46.41 12.47 -9.82
C PHE A 336 -47.63 12.28 -8.92
#